data_AF-A0A948TZ81-F1
#
_entry.id   AF-A0A948TZ81-F1
#
_cell.length_a   1.000
_cell.length_b   1.000
_cell.length_c   1.000
_cell.angle_alpha   90.00
_cell.angle_beta   90.00
_cell.angle_gamma   90.00
#
_symmetry.space_group_name_H-M   'P 1'
#
loop_
_entity.id
_entity.type
_entity.pdbx_description
1 polymer ?
#
loop_
_entity_poly.entity_id
_entity_poly.type
_entity_poly.pdbx_seq_one_letter_code
_entity_poly.pdbx_strand_id
1 'polypeptide(L)' 'MENLHTQGAAAPVMTIEEFCEAHKISRGFLNILRQRGEAPDFIRIGRRVLISSEAAQAWRNRHTVRAE' A
#
# COMPACT_ATOMS: atom_id res chain seq x y z
N MET A 1 -4.49 6.93 -30.58
CA MET A 1 -3.84 6.27 -29.42
C MET A 1 -4.76 6.47 -28.24
N GLU A 2 -5.79 5.64 -28.16
CA GLU A 2 -6.80 5.72 -27.10
C GLU A 2 -6.28 4.89 -25.94
N ASN A 3 -5.75 5.56 -24.92
CA ASN A 3 -5.44 4.91 -23.66
C ASN A 3 -6.79 4.65 -22.98
N LEU A 4 -7.28 3.41 -23.14
CA LEU A 4 -8.34 2.86 -22.31
C LEU A 4 -7.89 2.99 -20.85
N HIS A 5 -8.36 4.05 -20.19
CA HIS A 5 -8.45 4.07 -18.75
C HIS A 5 -9.53 3.05 -18.38
N THR A 6 -9.12 1.80 -18.17
CA THR A 6 -9.93 0.78 -17.53
C THR A 6 -10.34 1.31 -16.15
N GLN A 7 -11.57 1.81 -16.05
CA GLN A 7 -12.18 2.13 -14.77
C GLN A 7 -12.44 0.82 -14.00
N GLY A 8 -11.96 0.74 -12.75
CA GLY A 8 -12.69 0.05 -11.68
C GLY A 8 -12.12 -1.24 -11.07
N ALA A 9 -10.92 -1.70 -11.41
CA ALA A 9 -10.28 -2.81 -10.69
C ALA A 9 -9.07 -2.31 -9.91
N ALA A 10 -9.10 -2.40 -8.58
CA ALA A 10 -7.92 -2.14 -7.77
C ALA A 10 -6.80 -3.08 -8.24
N ALA A 11 -5.60 -2.53 -8.48
CA ALA A 11 -4.46 -3.34 -8.87
C ALA A 11 -4.20 -4.40 -7.78
N PRO A 12 -3.95 -5.67 -8.16
CA PRO A 12 -3.74 -6.74 -7.18
C PRO A 12 -2.48 -6.49 -6.31
N VAL A 13 -1.55 -5.70 -6.83
CA VAL A 13 -0.33 -5.28 -6.16
C VAL A 13 -0.06 -3.78 -6.41
N MET A 14 0.56 -3.14 -5.43
CA MET A 14 1.02 -1.76 -5.46
C MET A 14 2.51 -1.70 -5.17
N THR A 15 3.20 -0.76 -5.78
CA THR A 15 4.55 -0.34 -5.38
C THR A 15 4.49 0.45 -4.08
N ILE A 16 5.67 0.71 -3.50
CA ILE A 16 5.80 1.60 -2.34
C ILE A 16 5.23 3.00 -2.64
N GLU A 17 5.45 3.51 -3.84
CA GLU A 17 5.04 4.87 -4.23
C GLU A 17 3.52 4.95 -4.38
N GLU A 18 2.91 3.99 -5.08
CA GLU A 18 1.45 3.90 -5.22
C GLU A 18 0.76 3.73 -3.86
N PHE A 19 1.32 2.92 -2.96
CA PHE A 19 0.77 2.77 -1.60
C PHE A 19 0.81 4.07 -0.82
N CYS A 20 1.95 4.78 -0.87
CA CYS A 20 2.14 6.06 -0.20
C CYS A 20 1.15 7.11 -0.72
N GLU A 21 0.96 7.17 -2.04
CA GLU A 21 0.02 8.08 -2.69
C GLU A 21 -1.44 7.76 -2.32
N ALA A 22 -1.81 6.48 -2.35
CA ALA A 22 -3.17 6.02 -2.05
C ALA A 22 -3.57 6.29 -0.59
N HIS A 23 -2.62 6.20 0.36
CA HIS A 23 -2.88 6.38 1.79
C HIS A 23 -2.41 7.75 2.31
N LYS A 24 -1.99 8.66 1.42
CA LYS A 24 -1.53 10.03 1.75
C LYS A 24 -0.45 10.07 2.84
N ILE A 25 0.51 9.14 2.76
CA ILE A 25 1.68 9.11 3.63
C ILE A 25 2.96 9.31 2.84
N SER A 26 4.00 9.83 3.50
CA SER A 26 5.32 9.94 2.87
C SER A 26 6.06 8.60 2.92
N ARG A 27 6.97 8.38 1.96
CA ARG A 27 7.87 7.22 1.96
C ARG A 27 8.74 7.15 3.21
N GLY A 28 9.16 8.31 3.73
CA GLY A 28 9.88 8.40 4.99
C GLY A 28 9.05 7.89 6.17
N PHE A 29 7.76 8.24 6.21
CA PHE A 29 6.85 7.73 7.23
C PHE A 29 6.64 6.22 7.12
N LEU A 30 6.47 5.67 5.91
CA LEU A 30 6.39 4.22 5.72
C LEU A 30 7.67 3.49 6.19
N ASN A 31 8.85 4.08 5.99
CA ASN A 31 10.10 3.51 6.52
C ASN A 31 10.12 3.51 8.06
N ILE A 32 9.58 4.54 8.71
CA ILE A 32 9.44 4.58 10.18
C ILE A 32 8.49 3.48 10.64
N LEU A 33 7.31 3.34 10.00
CA LEU A 33 6.37 2.25 10.31
C LEU A 33 7.04 0.88 10.14
N ARG A 34 7.86 0.70 9.11
CA ARG A 34 8.61 -0.55 8.89
C ARG A 34 9.59 -0.83 10.03
N GLN A 35 10.31 0.16 10.53
CA GLN A 35 11.21 -0.01 11.68
C GLN A 35 10.45 -0.33 12.97
N ARG A 36 9.21 0.16 13.10
CA ARG A 36 8.31 -0.12 14.23
C ARG A 36 7.55 -1.44 14.13
N GLY A 37 7.63 -2.15 13.00
CA GLY A 37 6.84 -3.35 12.74
C GLY A 37 5.35 -3.06 12.45
N GLU A 38 5.01 -1.82 12.11
CA GLU A 38 3.65 -1.35 11.85
C GLU A 38 3.34 -1.22 10.35
N ALA A 39 4.31 -1.46 9.48
CA ALA A 39 4.12 -1.41 8.03
C ALA A 39 3.15 -2.51 7.53
N PRO A 40 2.55 -2.34 6.32
CA PRO A 40 1.89 -3.45 5.63
C PRO A 40 2.89 -4.58 5.32
N ASP A 41 2.38 -5.77 5.05
CA ASP A 41 3.20 -6.86 4.55
C ASP A 41 3.69 -6.56 3.13
N PHE A 42 4.92 -6.98 2.84
CA PHE A 42 5.58 -6.74 1.56
C PHE A 42 5.83 -8.05 0.82
N ILE A 43 5.58 -8.03 -0.49
CA ILE A 43 6.03 -9.05 -1.43
C ILE A 43 7.42 -8.64 -1.94
N ARG A 44 8.40 -9.53 -1.81
CA ARG A 44 9.76 -9.29 -2.30
C ARG A 44 10.09 -10.23 -3.46
N ILE A 45 10.21 -9.67 -4.67
CA ILE A 45 10.55 -10.42 -5.90
C ILE A 45 11.85 -9.84 -6.45
N GLY A 46 12.97 -10.53 -6.17
CA GLY A 46 14.30 -10.02 -6.50
C GLY A 46 14.55 -8.66 -5.86
N ARG A 47 14.69 -7.62 -6.71
CA ARG A 47 14.92 -6.22 -6.30
C ARG A 47 13.63 -5.44 -6.08
N ARG A 48 12.46 -5.97 -6.49
CA ARG A 48 11.17 -5.29 -6.37
C ARG A 48 10.56 -5.57 -5.00
N VAL A 49 9.97 -4.52 -4.42
CA VAL A 49 9.17 -4.59 -3.20
C VAL A 49 7.79 -4.07 -3.54
N LEU A 50 6.79 -4.92 -3.39
CA LEU A 50 5.39 -4.64 -3.68
C LEU A 50 4.54 -4.87 -2.44
N ILE A 51 3.32 -4.39 -2.44
CA ILE A 51 2.31 -4.54 -1.39
C ILE A 51 1.05 -5.06 -2.08
N SER A 52 0.59 -6.26 -1.71
CA SER A 52 -0.68 -6.78 -2.21
C SER A 52 -1.87 -5.93 -1.71
N SER A 53 -2.96 -5.91 -2.47
CA SER A 53 -4.18 -5.22 -2.06
C SER A 53 -4.72 -5.69 -0.70
N GLU A 54 -4.57 -6.98 -0.40
CA GLU A 54 -4.96 -7.65 0.84
C GLU A 54 -4.12 -7.17 2.01
N ALA A 55 -2.79 -7.12 1.84
CA ALA A 55 -1.87 -6.56 2.85
C ALA A 55 -2.19 -5.09 3.16
N ALA A 56 -2.51 -4.29 2.14
CA ALA A 56 -2.91 -2.91 2.33
C ALA A 56 -4.25 -2.78 3.07
N GLN A 57 -5.24 -3.62 2.75
CA GLN A 57 -6.52 -3.67 3.47
C GLN A 57 -6.32 -4.11 4.93
N ALA A 58 -5.52 -5.14 5.18
CA ALA A 58 -5.20 -5.61 6.53
C ALA A 58 -4.51 -4.50 7.34
N TRP A 59 -3.58 -3.77 6.74
CA TRP A 59 -2.96 -2.61 7.35
C TRP A 59 -3.98 -1.52 7.69
N ARG A 60 -4.86 -1.14 6.74
CA ARG A 60 -5.93 -0.17 7.01
C ARG A 60 -6.81 -0.60 8.18
N ASN A 61 -7.17 -1.87 8.26
CA ASN A 61 -8.01 -2.39 9.34
C ASN A 61 -7.33 -2.26 10.71
N ARG A 62 -6.01 -2.47 10.80
CA ARG A 62 -5.25 -2.29 12.05
C ARG A 62 -5.17 -0.83 12.51
N HIS A 63 -5.12 0.10 11.56
CA HIS A 63 -4.96 1.54 11.84
C HIS A 63 -6.28 2.33 11.81
N THR A 64 -7.38 1.70 11.44
CA THR A 64 -8.71 2.32 11.49
C THR A 64 -9.28 2.17 12.89
N VAL A 65 -9.44 3.29 13.59
CA VAL A 65 -10.15 3.34 14.87
C VAL A 65 -11.63 3.60 14.59
N ARG A 66 -12.51 2.86 15.28
CA ARG A 66 -13.96 3.11 15.18
C ARG A 66 -14.31 4.41 15.89
N ALA A 67 -15.12 5.25 15.24
CA ALA A 67 -15.73 6.39 15.91
C ALA A 67 -16.79 5.85 16.89
N GLU A 68 -16.75 6.32 18.15
CA GLU A 68 -17.73 6.03 19.20
C GLU A 68 -18.93 6.98 19.12
#